data_AF-A0A0F9R3A7-F1
#
_entry.id   AF-A0A0F9R3A7-F1
#
_cell.length_a   1.000
_cell.length_b   1.000
_cell.length_c   1.000
_cell.angle_alpha   90.00
_cell.angle_beta   90.00
_cell.angle_gamma   90.00
#
_symmetry.space_group_name_H-M   'P 1'
#
loop_
_entity.id
_entity.type
_entity.pdbx_description
1 polymer ?
#
loop_
_entity_poly.entity_id
_entity_poly.type
_entity_poly.pdbx_seq_one_letter_code
_entity_poly.pdbx_strand_id
1 'polypeptide(L)' 'MDIKGTCIASTIDEHGPVYVYQTKKNLILSFDGKIYQSCIKLNNINGLSLAYTQAMMAALFFIPH' A
#
# COMPACT_ATOMS: atom_id res chain seq x y z
N MET A 1 8.77 2.76 -12.89
CA MET A 1 9.31 3.49 -11.72
C MET A 1 9.75 2.44 -10.73
N ASP A 2 11.02 2.42 -10.33
CA ASP A 2 11.57 1.34 -9.50
C ASP A 2 11.16 1.55 -8.03
N ILE A 3 10.25 0.72 -7.52
CA ILE A 3 9.78 0.81 -6.13
C ILE A 3 10.80 0.11 -5.24
N LYS A 4 11.57 0.89 -4.49
CA LYS A 4 12.54 0.38 -3.50
C LYS A 4 11.85 -0.11 -2.23
N GLY A 5 11.05 -1.17 -2.34
CA GLY A 5 10.32 -1.80 -1.23
C GLY A 5 10.04 -3.27 -1.48
N THR A 6 9.81 -4.03 -0.41
CA THR A 6 9.42 -5.44 -0.48
C THR A 6 7.93 -5.52 -0.75
N CYS A 7 7.51 -6.26 -1.77
CA CYS A 7 6.09 -6.56 -1.97
C CYS A 7 5.61 -7.46 -0.83
N ILE A 8 4.67 -6.99 -0.01
CA ILE A 8 4.13 -7.74 1.13
C ILE A 8 2.71 -8.25 0.89
N ALA A 9 2.00 -7.69 -0.11
CA ALA A 9 0.72 -8.18 -0.57
C ALA A 9 0.53 -7.86 -2.05
N SER A 10 -0.15 -8.74 -2.78
CA SER A 10 -0.52 -8.54 -4.17
C SER A 10 -1.85 -9.23 -4.45
N THR A 11 -2.70 -8.58 -5.22
CA THR A 11 -3.95 -9.14 -5.73
C THR A 11 -4.24 -8.62 -7.13
N ILE A 12 -5.23 -9.18 -7.81
CA ILE A 12 -5.76 -8.66 -9.08
C ILE A 12 -7.21 -8.29 -8.83
N ASP A 13 -7.59 -7.06 -9.18
CA ASP A 13 -8.98 -6.60 -9.18
C ASP A 13 -9.49 -6.38 -10.62
N GLU A 14 -10.72 -5.87 -10.75
CA GLU A 14 -11.36 -5.60 -12.05
C GLU A 14 -10.63 -4.52 -12.89
N HIS A 15 -9.76 -3.74 -12.26
CA HIS A 15 -8.97 -2.68 -12.89
C HIS A 15 -7.52 -3.07 -13.15
N GLY A 16 -7.07 -4.23 -12.64
CA GLY A 16 -5.75 -4.79 -12.91
C GLY A 16 -5.01 -5.23 -11.65
N PRO A 17 -3.68 -5.39 -11.71
CA PRO A 17 -2.92 -5.85 -10.56
C PRO A 17 -2.72 -4.73 -9.54
N VAL A 18 -2.93 -5.08 -8.27
CA VAL A 18 -2.76 -4.22 -7.10
C VAL A 18 -1.62 -4.78 -6.26
N TYR A 19 -0.66 -3.92 -5.90
CA TYR A 19 0.50 -4.28 -5.10
C TYR A 19 0.64 -3.38 -3.89
N VAL A 20 1.08 -3.96 -2.78
CA VAL A 20 1.48 -3.22 -1.58
C VAL A 20 2.94 -3.49 -1.28
N TYR A 21 3.73 -2.43 -1.35
CA TYR A 21 5.15 -2.46 -1.04
C TYR A 21 5.41 -1.86 0.33
N GLN A 22 6.17 -2.57 1.15
CA GLN A 22 6.70 -2.08 2.41
C GLN A 22 8.12 -1.55 2.21
N THR A 23 8.34 -0.34 2.66
CA THR A 23 9.66 0.26 2.85
C THR A 23 9.94 0.39 4.35
N LYS A 24 11.14 0.82 4.74
CA LYS A 24 11.47 1.05 6.16
C LYS A 24 10.52 2.02 6.89
N LYS A 25 9.86 2.92 6.17
CA LYS A 25 9.05 4.01 6.75
C LYS A 25 7.62 4.05 6.26
N ASN A 26 7.32 3.40 5.13
CA ASN A 26 6.08 3.59 4.43
C ASN A 26 5.51 2.29 3.87
N LEU A 27 4.19 2.22 3.76
CA LEU A 27 3.49 1.34 2.84
C LEU A 27 3.11 2.13 1.58
N ILE A 28 3.33 1.53 0.41
CA ILE A 28 3.09 2.13 -0.90
C ILE A 28 2.11 1.24 -1.65
N LEU A 29 0.97 1.82 -2.05
CA LEU A 29 0.00 1.16 -2.91
C LEU A 29 0.33 1.46 -4.39
N SER A 30 0.35 0.42 -5.22
CA SER A 30 0.59 0.53 -6.66
C SER A 30 -0.52 -0.18 -7.41
N PHE A 31 -1.04 0.47 -8.45
CA PHE A 31 -2.04 -0.08 -9.37
C PHE A 31 -1.42 -0.17 -10.75
N ASP A 32 -1.49 -1.34 -11.39
CA ASP A 32 -0.98 -1.55 -12.75
C ASP A 32 0.51 -1.12 -12.92
N GLY A 33 1.31 -1.39 -11.89
CA GLY A 33 2.73 -1.00 -11.85
C GLY A 33 2.99 0.51 -11.75
N LYS A 34 1.94 1.34 -11.64
CA LYS A 34 2.01 2.78 -11.41
C LYS A 34 1.78 3.06 -9.93
N ILE A 35 2.72 3.80 -9.34
CA ILE A 35 2.60 4.27 -7.96
C ILE A 35 1.51 5.34 -7.93
N TYR A 36 0.34 5.00 -7.38
CA TYR A 36 -0.62 6.01 -6.97
C TYR A 36 -0.26 6.43 -5.55
N GLN A 37 -0.19 7.73 -5.34
CA GLN A 37 0.48 8.40 -4.23
C GLN A 37 -0.22 8.23 -2.86
N SER A 38 -0.87 7.10 -2.61
CA SER A 38 -1.38 6.73 -1.29
C SER A 38 -0.23 6.07 -0.51
N CYS A 39 0.56 6.91 0.14
CA CYS A 39 1.68 6.52 0.98
C CYS A 39 1.27 6.63 2.45
N ILE A 40 1.21 5.50 3.16
CA ILE A 40 1.06 5.52 4.63
C ILE A 40 2.45 5.68 5.22
N LYS A 41 2.66 6.75 5.99
CA LYS A 41 3.80 6.82 6.89
C LYS A 41 3.48 5.97 8.12
N LEU A 42 4.34 5.00 8.44
CA LEU A 42 4.15 4.11 9.60
C LEU A 42 4.00 4.89 10.93
N ASN A 43 4.61 6.06 11.01
CA ASN A 43 4.54 6.93 12.19
C ASN A 43 3.39 7.95 12.14
N ASN A 44 2.60 8.01 11.06
CA ASN A 44 1.44 8.87 10.95
C ASN A 44 0.41 8.27 9.97
N ILE A 45 -0.33 7.29 10.49
CA ILE A 45 -1.30 6.50 9.74
C ILE A 45 -2.48 7.37 9.27
N ASN A 46 -2.80 8.46 9.97
CA ASN A 46 -3.88 9.40 9.67
C ASN A 46 -3.55 10.43 8.59
N GLY A 47 -2.37 10.36 7.96
CA GLY A 47 -1.90 11.34 6.97
C GLY A 47 -2.43 11.12 5.54
N LEU A 48 -3.34 10.18 5.30
CA LEU A 48 -3.91 9.92 3.98
C LEU A 48 -5.13 10.80 3.71
N SER A 49 -5.24 11.30 2.47
CA SER A 49 -6.40 12.07 2.01
C SER A 49 -7.66 11.21 1.82
N LEU A 50 -7.52 9.88 1.74
CA LEU A 50 -8.61 8.94 1.46
C LEU A 50 -8.71 7.88 2.57
N ALA A 51 -9.77 7.99 3.38
CA ALA A 51 -9.99 7.14 4.55
C ALA A 51 -10.14 5.64 4.20
N TYR A 52 -10.73 5.30 3.05
CA TYR A 52 -10.90 3.91 2.62
C TYR A 52 -9.55 3.23 2.32
N THR A 53 -8.61 3.95 1.71
CA THR A 53 -7.27 3.45 1.43
C THR A 53 -6.47 3.26 2.72
N GLN A 54 -6.68 4.15 3.70
CA GLN A 54 -6.09 4.02 5.03
C GLN A 54 -6.57 2.75 5.74
N ALA A 55 -7.87 2.48 5.72
CA ALA A 55 -8.45 1.29 6.34
C ALA A 55 -7.94 -0.01 5.69
N MET A 56 -7.92 -0.08 4.35
CA MET A 56 -7.42 -1.27 3.63
C MET A 56 -5.95 -1.55 3.93
N MET A 57 -5.09 -0.54 3.91
CA MET A 57 -3.66 -0.75 4.15
C MET A 57 -3.35 -1.00 5.64
N ALA A 58 -4.13 -0.45 6.58
CA ALA A 58 -3.99 -0.76 8.00
C ALA A 58 -4.38 -2.21 8.32
N ALA A 59 -5.39 -2.76 7.64
CA ALA A 59 -5.81 -4.15 7.83
C ALA A 59 -4.69 -5.16 7.53
N LEU A 60 -3.74 -4.83 6.65
CA LEU A 60 -2.60 -5.67 6.32
C LEU A 60 -1.68 -5.97 7.52
N PHE A 61 -1.65 -5.09 8.54
CA PHE A 61 -0.88 -5.36 9.77
C PHE A 61 -1.46 -6.50 10.61
N PHE A 62 -2.71 -6.89 10.38
CA PHE A 62 -3.43 -7.88 11.16
C PHE A 62 -3.70 -9.16 10.39
N ILE A 63 -3.22 -9.28 9.14
CA ILE A 63 -3.30 -10.53 8.39
C ILE A 63 -2.18 -11.45 8.92
N PRO A 64 -2.53 -12.64 9.45
CA PRO A 64 -1.53 -13.59 9.92
C PRO A 64 -0.67 -14.07 8.75
N HIS A 65 0.66 -14.11 8.98
CA HIS A 65 1.67 -14.60 8.03
C HIS A 65 1.93 -16.09 8.20
#